data_AF-A0A7W7CJ63-F1
#
_entry.id   AF-A0A7W7CJ63-F1
#
_cell.length_a   1.000
_cell.length_b   1.000
_cell.length_c   1.000
_cell.angle_alpha   90.00
_cell.angle_beta   90.00
_cell.angle_gamma   90.00
#
_symmetry.space_group_name_H-M   'P 1'
#
loop_
_entity.id
_entity.type
_entity.pdbx_description
1 polymer ?
#
loop_
_entity_poly.entity_id
_entity_poly.type
_entity_poly.pdbx_seq_one_letter_code
_entity_poly.pdbx_strand_id
1 'polypeptide(L)'
;MTRTASGFLVAGLAATAVLGGVAAPAFAAEAPMSVRGSAGGQLGPEFGSMAGDPVRFEIQASATDPLKPSGTFKVSHHKPDGSLLARFSGEVTGLHAVGQVGVVNGKITWAEHPGAPQIEFVGKPVSLTVQDEGRRGDRIGWVWGFFGQPVSPLQGSAPVLRLSDGDFAVRGPVPGADAAERAEGSGVAVSAEADRGHLLAGTVRGTSKDPQFQDDPLMFSVAAKVAPGAAPDTASGRFHVTHHRPDGGLVADFSGRITCLLVGGRVGMATGVVERSADPAHVGLRVSFSVYDGARADRIGWLWGLPTSPPVLDCQGFTPFFAPSSGGFVARGL
;
A
#
# COMPACT_ATOMS: atom_id res chain seq x y z
N MET A 1 23.61 3.62 -75.09
CA MET A 1 23.75 2.86 -73.83
C MET A 1 23.64 3.84 -72.68
N THR A 2 22.44 4.01 -72.13
CA THR A 2 22.15 4.92 -71.01
C THR A 2 21.30 4.14 -70.01
N ARG A 3 21.88 3.83 -68.85
CA ARG A 3 21.17 3.16 -67.73
C ARG A 3 20.58 4.24 -66.82
N THR A 4 19.26 4.28 -66.74
CA THR A 4 18.48 5.00 -65.74
C THR A 4 18.43 4.17 -64.45
N ALA A 5 18.91 4.74 -63.35
CA ALA A 5 18.75 4.18 -62.01
C ALA A 5 17.42 4.64 -61.42
N SER A 6 16.53 3.68 -61.11
CA SER A 6 15.30 3.94 -60.37
C SER A 6 15.58 3.87 -58.88
N GLY A 7 15.47 5.01 -58.19
CA GLY A 7 15.51 5.07 -56.73
C GLY A 7 14.16 4.66 -56.16
N PHE A 8 14.15 3.59 -55.36
CA PHE A 8 13.01 3.23 -54.52
C PHE A 8 12.95 4.18 -53.32
N LEU A 9 11.90 4.99 -53.26
CA LEU A 9 11.54 5.76 -52.07
C LEU A 9 10.82 4.82 -51.10
N VAL A 10 11.52 4.34 -50.07
CA VAL A 10 10.88 3.65 -48.94
C VAL A 10 10.32 4.74 -48.02
N ALA A 11 9.02 5.02 -48.15
CA ALA A 11 8.28 5.84 -47.20
C ALA A 11 8.11 5.03 -45.90
N GLY A 12 9.04 5.22 -44.96
CA GLY A 12 8.88 4.72 -43.60
C GLY A 12 7.80 5.54 -42.87
N LEU A 13 6.61 4.96 -42.72
CA LEU A 13 5.66 5.40 -41.70
C LEU A 13 6.27 5.06 -40.34
N ALA A 14 6.93 6.03 -39.70
CA ALA A 14 7.18 5.99 -38.27
C ALA A 14 5.84 6.28 -37.58
N ALA A 15 5.11 5.22 -37.24
CA ALA A 15 4.05 5.31 -36.24
C ALA A 15 4.72 5.56 -34.89
N THR A 16 4.80 6.83 -34.49
CA THR A 16 5.08 7.21 -33.10
C THR A 16 3.92 6.71 -32.25
N ALA A 17 4.06 5.51 -31.69
CA ALA A 17 3.21 5.07 -30.59
C ALA A 17 3.38 6.09 -29.46
N VAL A 18 2.34 6.91 -29.25
CA VAL A 18 2.22 7.73 -28.06
C VAL A 18 2.24 6.76 -26.90
N LEU A 19 3.30 6.80 -26.08
CA LEU A 19 3.37 6.10 -24.82
C LEU A 19 2.12 6.50 -24.03
N GLY A 20 1.15 5.60 -23.96
CA GLY A 20 -0.01 5.74 -23.10
C GLY A 20 0.48 5.64 -21.67
N GLY A 21 1.01 6.75 -21.16
CA GLY A 21 1.49 6.84 -19.79
C GLY A 21 0.31 6.55 -18.87
N VAL A 22 0.31 5.37 -18.26
CA VAL A 22 -0.49 5.10 -17.07
C VAL A 22 0.10 6.02 -16.01
N ALA A 23 -0.52 7.19 -15.83
CA ALA A 23 0.00 8.22 -14.96
C ALA A 23 0.25 7.62 -13.57
N ALA A 24 1.39 7.99 -12.95
CA ALA A 24 1.54 7.86 -11.51
C ALA A 24 0.31 8.52 -10.86
N PRO A 25 -0.25 7.96 -9.77
CA PRO A 25 -1.47 8.49 -9.20
C PRO A 25 -1.31 9.99 -8.96
N ALA A 26 -2.10 10.79 -9.69
CA ALA A 26 -2.28 12.18 -9.34
C ALA A 26 -2.99 12.17 -7.98
N PHE A 27 -2.25 12.40 -6.91
CA PHE A 27 -2.86 12.66 -5.62
C PHE A 27 -3.78 13.88 -5.82
N ALA A 28 -5.10 13.65 -5.67
CA ALA A 28 -6.08 14.72 -5.81
C ALA A 28 -5.71 15.90 -4.90
N ALA A 29 -6.09 17.11 -5.32
CA ALA A 29 -5.71 18.38 -4.70
C ALA A 29 -5.65 18.36 -3.16
N GLU A 30 -4.60 19.00 -2.62
CA GLU A 30 -4.23 19.32 -1.22
C GLU A 30 -5.35 19.23 -0.15
N ALA A 31 -5.87 18.04 0.11
CA ALA A 31 -6.79 17.82 1.22
C ALA A 31 -5.97 17.67 2.51
N PRO A 32 -6.35 18.35 3.61
CA PRO A 32 -5.65 18.19 4.87
C PRO A 32 -5.75 16.75 5.36
N MET A 33 -4.62 16.19 5.74
CA MET A 33 -4.49 14.83 6.27
C MET A 33 -3.67 14.84 7.56
N SER A 34 -3.94 13.88 8.45
CA SER A 34 -3.25 13.75 9.73
C SER A 34 -3.29 12.33 10.29
N VAL A 35 -2.24 11.97 11.02
CA VAL A 35 -2.20 10.80 11.90
C VAL A 35 -1.74 11.29 13.26
N ARG A 36 -2.55 11.06 14.30
CA ARG A 36 -2.28 11.57 15.65
C ARG A 36 -2.63 10.54 16.71
N GLY A 37 -1.90 10.50 17.81
CA GLY A 37 -2.25 9.70 18.99
C GLY A 37 -1.08 8.88 19.52
N SER A 38 -1.34 8.15 20.61
CA SER A 38 -0.39 7.17 21.15
C SER A 38 -1.11 5.87 21.46
N ALA A 39 -0.48 4.76 21.07
CA ALA A 39 -1.04 3.43 21.26
C ALA A 39 0.05 2.39 21.45
N GLY A 40 -0.30 1.31 22.13
CA GLY A 40 0.63 0.26 22.49
C GLY A 40 0.02 -1.14 22.40
N GLY A 41 0.91 -2.13 22.41
CA GLY A 41 0.56 -3.54 22.32
C GLY A 41 1.70 -4.42 22.79
N GLN A 42 1.44 -5.71 22.88
CA GLN A 42 2.47 -6.74 23.07
C GLN A 42 2.73 -7.42 21.73
N LEU A 43 4.00 -7.65 21.42
CA LEU A 43 4.38 -8.42 20.24
C LEU A 43 3.92 -9.87 20.38
N GLY A 44 3.28 -10.40 19.33
CA GLY A 44 2.82 -11.79 19.29
C GLY A 44 3.95 -12.82 19.05
N PRO A 45 3.61 -14.13 19.06
CA PRO A 45 4.57 -15.22 18.80
C PRO A 45 5.32 -15.10 17.48
N GLU A 46 4.74 -14.46 16.48
CA GLU A 46 5.33 -14.20 15.16
C GLU A 46 6.61 -13.35 15.22
N PHE A 47 6.86 -12.65 16.34
CA PHE A 47 8.08 -11.88 16.59
C PHE A 47 9.18 -12.67 17.32
N GLY A 48 9.02 -13.99 17.47
CA GLY A 48 10.07 -14.90 17.96
C GLY A 48 10.57 -14.54 19.36
N SER A 49 11.87 -14.26 19.49
CA SER A 49 12.49 -13.91 20.78
C SER A 49 12.04 -12.56 21.37
N MET A 50 11.27 -11.79 20.62
CA MET A 50 10.64 -10.53 21.07
C MET A 50 9.16 -10.72 21.42
N ALA A 51 8.62 -11.95 21.32
CA ALA A 51 7.24 -12.22 21.71
C ALA A 51 7.01 -11.85 23.19
N GLY A 52 5.89 -11.17 23.46
CA GLY A 52 5.53 -10.63 24.77
C GLY A 52 6.17 -9.27 25.09
N ASP A 53 7.12 -8.79 24.29
CA ASP A 53 7.73 -7.48 24.49
C ASP A 53 6.66 -6.37 24.30
N PRO A 54 6.46 -5.46 25.27
CA PRO A 54 5.60 -4.30 25.08
C PRO A 54 6.25 -3.27 24.15
N VAL A 55 5.47 -2.82 23.17
CA VAL A 55 5.81 -1.74 22.25
C VAL A 55 4.78 -0.63 22.33
N ARG A 56 5.25 0.61 22.20
CA ARG A 56 4.40 1.81 22.15
C ARG A 56 4.85 2.74 21.05
N PHE A 57 3.87 3.33 20.39
CA PHE A 57 4.01 4.26 19.30
C PHE A 57 3.31 5.56 19.67
N GLU A 58 3.88 6.67 19.22
CA GLU A 58 3.29 8.00 19.30
C GLU A 58 3.56 8.68 17.96
N ILE A 59 2.52 9.21 17.33
CA ILE A 59 2.61 9.89 16.05
C ILE A 59 1.84 11.19 16.18
N GLN A 60 2.43 12.27 15.70
CA GLN A 60 1.77 13.57 15.58
C GLN A 60 2.19 14.15 14.24
N ALA A 61 1.39 13.89 13.20
CA ALA A 61 1.69 14.26 11.82
C ALA A 61 0.50 14.95 11.16
N SER A 62 0.78 15.94 10.31
CA SER A 62 -0.20 16.54 9.40
C SER A 62 0.44 17.02 8.11
N ALA A 63 -0.32 17.01 7.03
CA ALA A 63 0.12 17.44 5.72
C ALA A 63 -1.07 17.95 4.88
N THR A 64 -0.76 18.72 3.85
CA THR A 64 -1.64 18.98 2.70
C THR A 64 -0.96 18.45 1.42
N ASP A 65 0.35 18.65 1.30
CA ASP A 65 1.24 17.96 0.37
C ASP A 65 1.83 16.70 1.05
N PRO A 66 1.54 15.48 0.56
CA PRO A 66 2.03 14.24 1.17
C PRO A 66 3.55 14.15 1.35
N LEU A 67 4.32 14.87 0.54
CA LEU A 67 5.78 14.88 0.54
C LEU A 67 6.37 16.03 1.36
N LYS A 68 5.53 16.92 1.91
CA LYS A 68 5.94 18.02 2.80
C LYS A 68 5.11 18.02 4.09
N PRO A 69 5.11 16.92 4.85
CA PRO A 69 4.41 16.89 6.13
C PRO A 69 5.14 17.74 7.18
N SER A 70 4.43 18.01 8.27
CA SER A 70 4.99 18.48 9.52
C SER A 70 4.60 17.53 10.63
N GLY A 71 5.54 17.20 11.51
CA GLY A 71 5.26 16.32 12.63
C GLY A 71 6.43 15.48 13.10
N THR A 72 6.17 14.71 14.14
CA THR A 72 7.12 13.79 14.75
C THR A 72 6.51 12.42 15.00
N PHE A 73 7.38 11.45 15.23
CA PHE A 73 7.01 10.14 15.74
C PHE A 73 7.96 9.73 16.87
N LYS A 74 7.49 8.82 17.72
CA LYS A 74 8.28 8.19 18.77
C LYS A 74 7.86 6.72 18.91
N VAL A 75 8.84 5.87 19.14
CA VAL A 75 8.65 4.43 19.35
C VAL A 75 9.43 4.05 20.61
N SER A 76 8.83 3.22 21.46
CA SER A 76 9.52 2.57 22.58
C SER A 76 9.22 1.09 22.60
N HIS A 77 10.26 0.29 22.75
CA HIS A 77 10.24 -1.16 22.84
C HIS A 77 10.91 -1.54 24.16
N HIS A 78 10.15 -2.19 25.04
CA HIS A 78 10.62 -2.68 26.32
C HIS A 78 10.56 -4.21 26.35
N LYS A 79 11.34 -4.84 27.22
CA LYS A 79 11.23 -6.27 27.55
C LYS A 79 10.08 -6.50 28.56
N PRO A 80 9.65 -7.76 28.76
CA PRO A 80 8.56 -8.06 29.70
C PRO A 80 8.91 -7.70 31.14
N ASP A 81 10.19 -7.66 31.49
CA ASP A 81 10.70 -7.19 32.80
C ASP A 81 10.72 -5.65 32.93
N GLY A 82 10.28 -4.93 31.91
CA GLY A 82 10.25 -3.47 31.86
C GLY A 82 11.55 -2.80 31.41
N SER A 83 12.64 -3.54 31.25
CA SER A 83 13.90 -2.99 30.75
C SER A 83 13.75 -2.43 29.34
N LEU A 84 14.44 -1.33 29.04
CA LEU A 84 14.36 -0.70 27.73
C LEU A 84 15.19 -1.50 26.72
N LEU A 85 14.56 -1.98 25.65
CA LEU A 85 15.31 -2.51 24.50
C LEU A 85 15.80 -1.34 23.64
N ALA A 86 14.86 -0.54 23.14
CA ALA A 86 15.13 0.63 22.32
C ALA A 86 14.00 1.67 22.41
N ARG A 87 14.36 2.95 22.38
CA ARG A 87 13.46 4.08 22.23
C ARG A 87 14.06 5.02 21.20
N PHE A 88 13.25 5.48 20.27
CA PHE A 88 13.71 6.43 19.26
C PHE A 88 12.59 7.35 18.82
N SER A 89 12.97 8.50 18.30
CA SER A 89 12.05 9.49 17.75
C SER A 89 12.64 10.16 16.52
N GLY A 90 11.78 10.79 15.73
CA GLY A 90 12.20 11.39 14.49
C GLY A 90 11.20 12.37 13.92
N GLU A 91 11.60 12.93 12.80
CA GLU A 91 10.79 13.84 11.99
C GLU A 91 10.04 13.06 10.93
N VAL A 92 8.81 13.48 10.66
CA VAL A 92 7.99 12.92 9.58
C VAL A 92 8.45 13.51 8.26
N THR A 93 8.70 12.64 7.28
CA THR A 93 9.20 13.00 5.93
C THR A 93 8.21 12.68 4.83
N GLY A 94 7.19 11.86 5.11
CA GLY A 94 6.06 11.62 4.22
C GLY A 94 4.81 11.28 5.02
N LEU A 95 3.65 11.73 4.56
CA LEU A 95 2.36 11.38 5.14
C LEU A 95 1.33 11.27 4.02
N HIS A 96 0.68 10.12 3.88
CA HIS A 96 -0.55 10.01 3.10
C HIS A 96 -1.59 9.28 3.93
N ALA A 97 -2.79 9.85 4.03
CA ALA A 97 -3.89 9.22 4.74
C ALA A 97 -5.18 9.35 3.96
N VAL A 98 -5.96 8.26 3.93
CA VAL A 98 -7.26 8.19 3.27
C VAL A 98 -8.21 7.40 4.17
N GLY A 99 -9.34 8.00 4.51
CA GLY A 99 -10.27 7.42 5.48
C GLY A 99 -9.57 7.04 6.79
N GLN A 100 -9.56 5.73 7.09
CA GLN A 100 -9.02 5.17 8.33
C GLN A 100 -7.59 4.64 8.22
N VAL A 101 -6.94 4.76 7.06
CA VAL A 101 -5.60 4.20 6.83
C VAL A 101 -4.62 5.33 6.53
N GLY A 102 -3.51 5.36 7.25
CA GLY A 102 -2.43 6.33 7.07
C GLY A 102 -1.07 5.65 6.96
N VAL A 103 -0.26 6.08 6.00
CA VAL A 103 1.16 5.75 5.92
C VAL A 103 1.99 6.98 6.28
N VAL A 104 2.91 6.81 7.21
CA VAL A 104 3.80 7.84 7.75
C VAL A 104 5.23 7.37 7.55
N ASN A 105 6.01 8.10 6.75
CA ASN A 105 7.45 7.91 6.67
C ASN A 105 8.16 8.91 7.55
N GLY A 106 9.31 8.54 8.08
CA GLY A 106 10.12 9.44 8.88
C GLY A 106 11.60 9.13 8.85
N LYS A 107 12.38 10.01 9.45
CA LYS A 107 13.81 9.84 9.68
C LYS A 107 14.10 9.97 11.16
N ILE A 108 14.78 8.98 11.72
CA ILE A 108 15.15 8.98 13.13
C ILE A 108 16.17 10.09 13.40
N THR A 109 15.90 10.95 14.37
CA THR A 109 16.80 12.05 14.78
C THR A 109 17.38 11.85 16.17
N TRP A 110 16.77 10.97 16.98
CA TRP A 110 17.23 10.65 18.32
C TRP A 110 16.93 9.18 18.67
N ALA A 111 17.83 8.53 19.43
CA ALA A 111 17.63 7.18 19.93
C ALA A 111 18.39 6.88 21.24
N GLU A 112 17.84 5.98 22.05
CA GLU A 112 18.40 5.37 23.25
C GLU A 112 18.11 3.86 23.17
N HIS A 113 19.14 3.01 23.12
CA HIS A 113 18.95 1.58 22.83
C HIS A 113 19.93 0.68 23.59
N PRO A 114 19.87 0.66 24.93
CA PRO A 114 20.79 -0.13 25.76
C PRO A 114 20.67 -1.64 25.51
N GLY A 115 19.51 -2.12 25.06
CA GLY A 115 19.31 -3.52 24.68
C GLY A 115 19.73 -3.87 23.26
N ALA A 116 20.16 -2.89 22.46
CA ALA A 116 20.65 -3.11 21.10
C ALA A 116 21.81 -2.14 20.74
N PRO A 117 22.91 -2.11 21.51
CA PRO A 117 23.99 -1.14 21.34
C PRO A 117 24.71 -1.23 19.98
N GLN A 118 24.58 -2.36 19.30
CA GLN A 118 25.18 -2.62 17.99
C GLN A 118 24.40 -2.00 16.81
N ILE A 119 23.19 -1.49 17.04
CA ILE A 119 22.33 -0.97 15.97
C ILE A 119 22.49 0.56 15.87
N GLU A 120 22.73 1.04 14.66
CA GLU A 120 22.72 2.48 14.37
C GLU A 120 21.30 2.93 13.97
N PHE A 121 20.62 3.64 14.86
CA PHE A 121 19.26 4.14 14.62
C PHE A 121 19.22 5.50 13.93
N VAL A 122 20.01 6.48 14.40
CA VAL A 122 19.92 7.88 13.97
C VAL A 122 20.24 7.99 12.47
N GLY A 123 19.45 8.81 11.77
CA GLY A 123 19.56 9.02 10.33
C GLY A 123 18.87 7.95 9.48
N LYS A 124 18.46 6.82 10.05
CA LYS A 124 17.79 5.75 9.30
C LYS A 124 16.32 6.09 9.04
N PRO A 125 15.78 5.67 7.87
CA PRO A 125 14.38 5.89 7.55
C PRO A 125 13.48 4.86 8.26
N VAL A 126 12.23 5.24 8.47
CA VAL A 126 11.16 4.35 8.95
C VAL A 126 9.90 4.54 8.11
N SER A 127 9.08 3.51 8.05
CA SER A 127 7.68 3.60 7.62
C SER A 127 6.78 3.05 8.71
N LEU A 128 5.66 3.72 8.96
CA LEU A 128 4.62 3.34 9.90
C LEU A 128 3.28 3.37 9.15
N THR A 129 2.52 2.27 9.19
CA THR A 129 1.16 2.22 8.66
C THR A 129 0.20 2.11 9.82
N VAL A 130 -0.73 3.06 9.95
CA VAL A 130 -1.77 3.05 10.97
C VAL A 130 -3.11 2.74 10.33
N GLN A 131 -3.86 1.83 10.94
CA GLN A 131 -5.27 1.63 10.68
C GLN A 131 -6.05 2.02 11.93
N ASP A 132 -6.86 3.08 11.83
CA ASP A 132 -7.76 3.56 12.88
C ASP A 132 -9.07 2.75 12.82
N GLU A 133 -9.29 1.88 13.81
CA GLU A 133 -10.56 1.17 14.00
C GLU A 133 -11.24 1.60 15.31
N GLY A 134 -10.86 2.77 15.83
CA GLY A 134 -11.27 3.30 17.12
C GLY A 134 -10.62 2.60 18.32
N ARG A 135 -11.07 3.01 19.51
CA ARG A 135 -10.45 2.81 20.85
C ARG A 135 -9.88 1.43 21.24
N ARG A 136 -10.18 0.34 20.52
CA ARG A 136 -9.69 -1.03 20.81
C ARG A 136 -9.46 -1.89 19.56
N GLY A 137 -9.42 -1.25 18.39
CA GLY A 137 -9.26 -1.93 17.11
C GLY A 137 -8.06 -1.44 16.31
N ASP A 138 -7.41 -0.36 16.73
CA ASP A 138 -6.28 0.21 15.99
C ASP A 138 -5.20 -0.83 15.73
N ARG A 139 -4.61 -0.73 14.56
CA ARG A 139 -3.49 -1.57 14.15
C ARG A 139 -2.36 -0.72 13.64
N ILE A 140 -1.14 -1.24 13.81
CA ILE A 140 0.06 -0.61 13.28
C ILE A 140 0.97 -1.62 12.59
N GLY A 141 1.60 -1.17 11.52
CA GLY A 141 2.62 -1.89 10.77
C GLY A 141 3.83 -1.00 10.61
N TRP A 142 4.98 -1.58 10.34
CA TRP A 142 6.21 -0.83 10.21
C TRP A 142 7.20 -1.44 9.25
N VAL A 143 8.14 -0.60 8.82
CA VAL A 143 9.37 -0.99 8.11
C VAL A 143 10.52 -0.22 8.74
N TRP A 144 11.54 -0.96 9.19
CA TRP A 144 12.69 -0.40 9.91
C TRP A 144 13.93 -0.34 9.02
N GLY A 145 14.28 0.85 8.55
CA GLY A 145 15.49 1.05 7.73
C GLY A 145 16.79 0.75 8.49
N PHE A 146 16.80 0.83 9.81
CA PHE A 146 17.97 0.45 10.63
C PHE A 146 18.25 -1.05 10.64
N PHE A 147 17.31 -1.89 10.18
CA PHE A 147 17.54 -3.32 9.88
C PHE A 147 17.84 -3.58 8.39
N GLY A 148 18.19 -2.54 7.63
CA GLY A 148 18.47 -2.63 6.21
C GLY A 148 17.22 -2.86 5.34
N GLN A 149 16.01 -2.76 5.92
CA GLN A 149 14.79 -2.88 5.14
C GLN A 149 14.59 -1.65 4.24
N PRO A 150 14.19 -1.84 2.98
CA PRO A 150 13.99 -0.71 2.08
C PRO A 150 12.75 0.09 2.50
N VAL A 151 12.91 1.41 2.57
CA VAL A 151 11.81 2.36 2.81
C VAL A 151 11.74 3.29 1.61
N SER A 152 10.58 3.36 0.97
CA SER A 152 10.31 4.27 -0.13
C SER A 152 9.28 5.32 0.30
N PRO A 153 9.34 6.56 -0.21
CA PRO A 153 8.36 7.58 0.09
C PRO A 153 6.92 7.10 -0.14
N LEU A 154 6.06 7.39 0.83
CA LEU A 154 4.63 7.10 0.92
C LEU A 154 4.25 5.61 0.93
N GLN A 155 5.23 4.70 0.91
CA GLN A 155 4.99 3.26 1.01
C GLN A 155 5.09 2.77 2.45
N GLY A 156 4.22 1.84 2.81
CA GLY A 156 4.21 1.16 4.11
C GLY A 156 3.77 -0.30 4.00
N SER A 157 4.03 -1.07 5.05
CA SER A 157 3.62 -2.47 5.17
C SER A 157 2.21 -2.59 5.76
N ALA A 158 1.61 -3.79 5.72
CA ALA A 158 0.31 -4.00 6.34
C ALA A 158 0.38 -3.83 7.88
N PRO A 159 -0.69 -3.32 8.53
CA PRO A 159 -0.72 -3.07 9.95
C PRO A 159 -0.99 -4.36 10.75
N VAL A 160 0.04 -5.19 10.88
CA VAL A 160 -0.07 -6.54 11.45
C VAL A 160 -0.32 -6.54 12.95
N LEU A 161 0.26 -5.59 13.70
CA LEU A 161 0.12 -5.55 15.14
C LEU A 161 -1.23 -4.91 15.51
N ARG A 162 -2.08 -5.68 16.18
CA ARG A 162 -3.25 -5.12 16.86
C ARG A 162 -2.84 -4.47 18.18
N LEU A 163 -3.29 -3.25 18.40
CA LEU A 163 -2.99 -2.48 19.60
C LEU A 163 -4.00 -2.80 20.69
N SER A 164 -3.50 -2.96 21.92
CA SER A 164 -4.31 -3.28 23.10
C SER A 164 -4.85 -2.03 23.80
N ASP A 165 -4.17 -0.90 23.59
CA ASP A 165 -4.53 0.40 24.14
C ASP A 165 -4.19 1.52 23.16
N GLY A 166 -4.75 2.70 23.41
CA GLY A 166 -4.47 3.92 22.67
C GLY A 166 -5.66 4.46 21.90
N ASP A 167 -5.39 5.53 21.16
CA ASP A 167 -6.41 6.36 20.50
C ASP A 167 -5.90 6.97 19.20
N PHE A 168 -5.26 6.18 18.32
CA PHE A 168 -4.85 6.71 17.04
C PHE A 168 -6.07 7.28 16.30
N ALA A 169 -5.90 8.47 15.75
CA ALA A 169 -6.85 9.16 14.92
C ALA A 169 -6.22 9.38 13.56
N VAL A 170 -6.77 8.71 12.54
CA VAL A 170 -6.38 8.92 11.14
C VAL A 170 -7.44 9.78 10.47
N ARG A 171 -7.00 10.86 9.82
CA ARG A 171 -7.86 11.73 9.02
C ARG A 171 -7.25 11.95 7.67
N GLY A 172 -8.07 11.79 6.65
CA GLY A 172 -7.72 12.11 5.27
C GLY A 172 -8.98 12.23 4.44
N PRO A 173 -8.88 12.74 3.21
CA PRO A 173 -10.01 12.78 2.30
C PRO A 173 -10.65 11.39 2.16
N VAL A 174 -11.97 11.38 2.15
CA VAL A 174 -12.79 10.21 1.82
C VAL A 174 -13.46 10.54 0.50
N PRO A 175 -12.86 10.21 -0.66
CA PRO A 175 -13.53 10.36 -1.94
C PRO A 175 -14.90 9.66 -1.90
N GLY A 176 -15.98 10.37 -2.24
CA GLY A 176 -17.33 9.83 -2.36
C GLY A 176 -18.24 9.92 -1.12
N ALA A 177 -18.01 10.83 -0.17
CA ALA A 177 -18.95 11.04 0.95
C ALA A 177 -20.38 11.42 0.52
N ASP A 178 -20.56 11.93 -0.71
CA ASP A 178 -21.88 12.21 -1.30
C ASP A 178 -22.50 11.02 -2.07
N ALA A 179 -21.78 9.88 -2.17
CA ALA A 179 -22.21 8.68 -2.89
C ALA A 179 -22.30 7.44 -1.98
N ALA A 180 -22.53 7.65 -0.68
CA ALA A 180 -22.89 6.58 0.25
C ALA A 180 -24.36 6.14 0.05
N GLU A 181 -24.74 5.84 -1.19
CA GLU A 181 -25.96 5.10 -1.49
C GLU A 181 -25.59 3.67 -1.86
N ARG A 182 -25.77 2.79 -0.87
CA ARG A 182 -25.89 1.31 -0.94
C ARG A 182 -25.10 0.62 -2.06
N ALA A 183 -23.87 0.22 -1.74
CA ALA A 183 -23.29 -0.98 -2.36
C ALA A 183 -24.08 -2.19 -1.86
N GLU A 184 -25.12 -2.59 -2.58
CA GLU A 184 -25.81 -3.86 -2.33
C GLU A 184 -24.89 -5.04 -2.70
N GLY A 185 -24.48 -5.75 -1.65
CA GLY A 185 -24.07 -7.15 -1.59
C GLY A 185 -23.60 -7.84 -2.88
N SER A 186 -22.29 -7.86 -3.09
CA SER A 186 -21.60 -9.06 -3.57
C SER A 186 -20.45 -9.37 -2.62
N GLY A 187 -20.81 -9.68 -1.37
CA GLY A 187 -19.85 -10.19 -0.41
C GLY A 187 -19.42 -11.59 -0.84
N VAL A 188 -18.14 -11.75 -1.17
CA VAL A 188 -17.54 -13.08 -1.28
C VAL A 188 -17.56 -13.69 0.13
N ALA A 189 -18.57 -14.51 0.40
CA ALA A 189 -18.69 -15.21 1.67
C ALA A 189 -17.59 -16.29 1.74
N VAL A 190 -16.57 -16.03 2.56
CA VAL A 190 -15.61 -17.05 2.99
C VAL A 190 -15.85 -17.29 4.48
N SER A 191 -16.14 -18.54 4.88
CA SER A 191 -16.40 -18.91 6.28
C SER A 191 -15.17 -18.67 7.15
N ALA A 192 -15.37 -18.17 8.38
CA ALA A 192 -14.32 -17.97 9.38
C ALA A 192 -14.07 -19.27 10.15
N GLU A 193 -12.85 -19.81 10.09
CA GLU A 193 -12.28 -20.55 11.22
C GLU A 193 -10.89 -20.00 11.50
N ALA A 194 -10.54 -20.00 12.77
CA ALA A 194 -9.23 -19.70 13.28
C ALA A 194 -8.18 -20.66 12.69
N ASP A 195 -6.96 -20.17 12.54
CA ASP A 195 -5.74 -20.84 12.01
C ASP A 195 -5.49 -20.75 10.50
N ARG A 196 -5.61 -19.54 9.92
CA ARG A 196 -5.55 -19.36 8.46
C ARG A 196 -4.61 -18.20 8.13
N GLY A 197 -3.60 -18.45 7.28
CA GLY A 197 -2.61 -17.45 6.88
C GLY A 197 -3.23 -16.29 6.09
N HIS A 198 -2.42 -15.48 5.41
CA HIS A 198 -2.93 -14.29 4.76
C HIS A 198 -3.83 -14.64 3.56
N LEU A 199 -4.96 -13.95 3.41
CA LEU A 199 -5.86 -14.05 2.27
C LEU A 199 -6.23 -12.63 1.80
N LEU A 200 -6.10 -12.41 0.50
CA LEU A 200 -6.62 -11.24 -0.19
C LEU A 200 -7.35 -11.69 -1.45
N ALA A 201 -8.65 -11.43 -1.54
CA ALA A 201 -9.42 -11.79 -2.73
C ALA A 201 -10.50 -10.75 -3.02
N GLY A 202 -10.79 -10.51 -4.29
CA GLY A 202 -11.91 -9.65 -4.66
C GLY A 202 -11.88 -9.21 -6.10
N THR A 203 -12.96 -8.58 -6.52
CA THR A 203 -13.06 -7.90 -7.80
C THR A 203 -13.88 -6.65 -7.61
N VAL A 204 -13.35 -5.53 -8.07
CA VAL A 204 -13.97 -4.21 -7.95
C VAL A 204 -13.98 -3.50 -9.29
N ARG A 205 -14.94 -2.60 -9.45
CA ARG A 205 -15.06 -1.71 -10.59
C ARG A 205 -15.27 -0.28 -10.13
N GLY A 206 -14.85 0.68 -10.94
CA GLY A 206 -15.14 2.08 -10.72
C GLY A 206 -14.79 2.91 -11.94
N THR A 207 -14.83 4.23 -11.80
CA THR A 207 -14.43 5.15 -12.86
C THR A 207 -13.29 6.03 -12.37
N SER A 208 -12.29 6.21 -13.23
CA SER A 208 -11.15 7.07 -12.94
C SER A 208 -11.60 8.53 -12.72
N LYS A 209 -10.91 9.20 -11.80
CA LYS A 209 -11.06 10.64 -11.51
C LYS A 209 -9.79 11.42 -11.86
N ASP A 210 -8.83 10.76 -12.48
CA ASP A 210 -7.67 11.44 -13.06
C ASP A 210 -8.14 12.29 -14.25
N PRO A 211 -7.78 13.58 -14.34
CA PRO A 211 -8.18 14.44 -15.45
C PRO A 211 -7.84 13.89 -16.84
N GLN A 212 -6.74 13.14 -16.99
CA GLN A 212 -6.34 12.52 -18.25
C GLN A 212 -7.24 11.35 -18.64
N PHE A 213 -7.82 10.67 -17.66
CA PHE A 213 -8.61 9.44 -17.82
C PHE A 213 -9.98 9.61 -17.19
N GLN A 214 -10.54 10.82 -17.28
CA GLN A 214 -11.75 11.18 -16.55
C GLN A 214 -12.91 10.27 -17.00
N ASP A 215 -13.53 9.61 -16.03
CA ASP A 215 -14.64 8.67 -16.21
C ASP A 215 -14.33 7.37 -16.97
N ASP A 216 -13.05 7.09 -17.22
CA ASP A 216 -12.60 5.81 -17.77
C ASP A 216 -12.98 4.65 -16.82
N PRO A 217 -13.69 3.62 -17.28
CA PRO A 217 -13.97 2.43 -16.48
C PRO A 217 -12.70 1.64 -16.12
N LEU A 218 -12.57 1.37 -14.82
CA LEU A 218 -11.51 0.57 -14.23
C LEU A 218 -12.10 -0.72 -13.64
N MET A 219 -11.37 -1.83 -13.77
CA MET A 219 -11.62 -3.07 -13.05
C MET A 219 -10.32 -3.59 -12.46
N PHE A 220 -10.38 -4.02 -11.21
CA PHE A 220 -9.27 -4.69 -10.52
C PHE A 220 -9.78 -6.02 -9.98
N SER A 221 -9.01 -7.09 -10.18
CA SER A 221 -9.26 -8.40 -9.61
C SER A 221 -7.97 -8.93 -8.99
N VAL A 222 -8.06 -9.50 -7.80
CA VAL A 222 -6.94 -10.14 -7.10
C VAL A 222 -7.46 -11.36 -6.36
N ALA A 223 -6.65 -12.42 -6.34
CA ALA A 223 -6.88 -13.58 -5.49
C ALA A 223 -5.51 -14.15 -5.09
N ALA A 224 -5.18 -14.04 -3.81
CA ALA A 224 -3.87 -14.39 -3.28
C ALA A 224 -3.95 -14.90 -1.86
N LYS A 225 -3.02 -15.80 -1.51
CA LYS A 225 -2.89 -16.36 -0.17
C LYS A 225 -1.46 -16.67 0.21
N VAL A 226 -1.20 -16.65 1.51
CA VAL A 226 0.01 -17.17 2.17
C VAL A 226 -0.45 -18.21 3.20
N ALA A 227 0.26 -19.33 3.28
CA ALA A 227 -0.06 -20.36 4.27
C ALA A 227 0.20 -19.85 5.71
N PRO A 228 -0.50 -20.38 6.73
CA PRO A 228 -0.19 -20.06 8.13
C PRO A 228 1.30 -20.25 8.43
N GLY A 229 1.93 -19.28 9.09
CA GLY A 229 3.35 -19.31 9.46
C GLY A 229 4.36 -19.24 8.31
N ALA A 230 3.91 -19.19 7.05
CA ALA A 230 4.80 -19.05 5.91
C ALA A 230 5.24 -17.59 5.71
N ALA A 231 6.43 -17.40 5.13
CA ALA A 231 6.95 -16.08 4.86
C ALA A 231 6.09 -15.35 3.80
N PRO A 232 5.94 -14.01 3.89
CA PRO A 232 5.07 -13.24 2.98
C PRO A 232 5.41 -13.38 1.50
N ASP A 233 6.68 -13.64 1.16
CA ASP A 233 7.21 -13.83 -0.20
C ASP A 233 6.90 -15.22 -0.80
N THR A 234 6.29 -16.11 -0.01
CA THR A 234 5.78 -17.40 -0.47
C THR A 234 4.34 -17.32 -1.01
N ALA A 235 3.83 -16.10 -1.18
CA ALA A 235 2.48 -15.85 -1.65
C ALA A 235 2.20 -16.56 -2.97
N SER A 236 1.00 -17.12 -3.07
CA SER A 236 0.47 -17.70 -4.31
C SER A 236 -0.80 -16.96 -4.69
N GLY A 237 -0.94 -16.58 -5.96
CA GLY A 237 -2.10 -15.82 -6.40
C GLY A 237 -1.91 -15.14 -7.74
N ARG A 238 -2.99 -14.53 -8.22
CA ARG A 238 -3.01 -13.76 -9.47
C ARG A 238 -3.74 -12.44 -9.29
N PHE A 239 -3.46 -11.54 -10.22
CA PHE A 239 -4.20 -10.30 -10.37
C PHE A 239 -4.51 -10.04 -11.85
N HIS A 240 -5.54 -9.23 -12.09
CA HIS A 240 -5.93 -8.74 -13.41
C HIS A 240 -6.46 -7.32 -13.28
N VAL A 241 -6.01 -6.44 -14.17
CA VAL A 241 -6.42 -5.04 -14.24
C VAL A 241 -6.86 -4.73 -15.66
N THR A 242 -8.00 -4.07 -15.79
CA THR A 242 -8.44 -3.49 -17.07
C THR A 242 -8.83 -2.04 -16.89
N HIS A 243 -8.46 -1.22 -17.86
CA HIS A 243 -8.76 0.19 -17.97
C HIS A 243 -9.18 0.45 -19.42
N HIS A 244 -10.42 0.91 -19.60
CA HIS A 244 -10.95 1.30 -20.91
C HIS A 244 -11.37 2.75 -20.88
N ARG A 245 -11.50 3.36 -22.05
CA ARG A 245 -12.20 4.62 -22.26
C ARG A 245 -13.72 4.40 -22.24
N PRO A 246 -14.54 5.46 -22.05
CA PRO A 246 -16.00 5.36 -22.11
C PRO A 246 -16.53 4.82 -23.45
N ASP A 247 -15.79 5.02 -24.55
CA ASP A 247 -16.12 4.51 -25.89
C ASP A 247 -15.72 3.03 -26.10
N GLY A 248 -15.16 2.38 -25.08
CA GLY A 248 -14.68 0.99 -25.13
C GLY A 248 -13.24 0.85 -25.62
N GLY A 249 -12.55 1.94 -25.99
CA GLY A 249 -11.15 1.89 -26.38
C GLY A 249 -10.24 1.42 -25.24
N LEU A 250 -9.40 0.42 -25.48
CA LEU A 250 -8.49 -0.11 -24.47
C LEU A 250 -7.41 0.92 -24.09
N VAL A 251 -7.20 1.11 -22.78
CA VAL A 251 -6.09 1.90 -22.21
C VAL A 251 -5.04 0.98 -21.62
N ALA A 252 -5.46 0.02 -20.78
CA ALA A 252 -4.58 -1.01 -20.24
C ALA A 252 -5.34 -2.31 -19.97
N ASP A 253 -4.73 -3.45 -20.29
CA ASP A 253 -5.18 -4.77 -19.87
C ASP A 253 -3.94 -5.60 -19.55
N PHE A 254 -3.78 -5.98 -18.28
CA PHE A 254 -2.64 -6.78 -17.86
C PHE A 254 -2.97 -7.66 -16.66
N SER A 255 -2.34 -8.83 -16.64
CA SER A 255 -2.46 -9.81 -15.58
C SER A 255 -1.10 -10.37 -15.18
N GLY A 256 -1.04 -10.93 -13.99
CA GLY A 256 0.21 -11.44 -13.46
C GLY A 256 0.03 -12.32 -12.24
N ARG A 257 1.15 -12.63 -11.61
CA ARG A 257 1.21 -13.41 -10.38
C ARG A 257 1.57 -12.52 -9.19
N ILE A 258 1.06 -12.88 -8.02
CA ILE A 258 1.45 -12.27 -6.75
C ILE A 258 2.77 -12.90 -6.28
N THR A 259 3.67 -12.06 -5.80
CA THR A 259 5.01 -12.40 -5.30
C THR A 259 5.16 -12.17 -3.81
N CYS A 260 4.35 -11.29 -3.22
CA CYS A 260 4.34 -11.05 -1.78
C CYS A 260 2.92 -10.70 -1.34
N LEU A 261 2.50 -11.17 -0.17
CA LEU A 261 1.25 -10.77 0.46
C LEU A 261 1.41 -10.68 1.97
N LEU A 262 1.04 -9.54 2.53
CA LEU A 262 0.90 -9.35 3.97
C LEU A 262 -0.47 -8.73 4.25
N VAL A 263 -1.18 -9.26 5.24
CA VAL A 263 -2.48 -8.73 5.65
C VAL A 263 -2.49 -8.52 7.15
N GLY A 264 -2.88 -7.32 7.58
CA GLY A 264 -3.05 -6.94 8.96
C GLY A 264 -4.44 -6.32 9.16
N GLY A 265 -5.28 -6.98 9.95
CA GLY A 265 -6.68 -6.59 10.11
C GLY A 265 -7.41 -6.59 8.78
N ARG A 266 -7.95 -5.42 8.40
CA ARG A 266 -8.70 -5.21 7.16
C ARG A 266 -7.85 -4.61 6.04
N VAL A 267 -6.54 -4.48 6.26
CA VAL A 267 -5.61 -3.90 5.28
C VAL A 267 -4.68 -4.99 4.73
N GLY A 268 -4.70 -5.17 3.41
CA GLY A 268 -3.79 -6.06 2.69
C GLY A 268 -2.80 -5.28 1.83
N MET A 269 -1.55 -5.71 1.81
CA MET A 269 -0.50 -5.22 0.91
C MET A 269 0.02 -6.39 0.09
N ALA A 270 -0.06 -6.28 -1.23
CA ALA A 270 0.39 -7.31 -2.15
C ALA A 270 1.32 -6.73 -3.21
N THR A 271 2.38 -7.47 -3.56
CA THR A 271 3.18 -7.18 -4.76
C THR A 271 3.04 -8.30 -5.77
N GLY A 272 3.21 -7.97 -7.04
CA GLY A 272 3.20 -8.94 -8.11
C GLY A 272 4.10 -8.56 -9.26
N VAL A 273 4.20 -9.46 -10.22
CA VAL A 273 4.87 -9.21 -11.50
C VAL A 273 3.89 -9.44 -12.63
N VAL A 274 3.89 -8.54 -13.61
CA VAL A 274 3.07 -8.64 -14.82
C VAL A 274 3.61 -9.77 -15.70
N GLU A 275 2.75 -10.71 -16.07
CA GLU A 275 3.10 -11.85 -16.93
C GLU A 275 2.47 -11.74 -18.32
N ARG A 276 1.34 -11.03 -18.44
CA ARG A 276 0.67 -10.75 -19.71
C ARG A 276 0.17 -9.32 -19.71
N SER A 277 0.31 -8.64 -20.83
CA SER A 277 -0.16 -7.27 -21.02
C SER A 277 -0.49 -7.05 -22.49
N ALA A 278 -1.51 -6.23 -22.76
CA ALA A 278 -1.81 -5.73 -24.10
C ALA A 278 -0.67 -4.86 -24.65
N ASP A 279 0.08 -4.18 -23.79
CA ASP A 279 1.36 -3.57 -24.12
C ASP A 279 2.52 -4.48 -23.65
N PRO A 280 3.27 -5.12 -24.57
CA PRO A 280 4.39 -6.00 -24.22
C PRO A 280 5.48 -5.32 -23.39
N ALA A 281 5.63 -3.99 -23.45
CA ALA A 281 6.61 -3.25 -22.65
C ALA A 281 6.32 -3.31 -21.14
N HIS A 282 5.09 -3.67 -20.75
CA HIS A 282 4.72 -3.83 -19.35
C HIS A 282 4.97 -5.23 -18.78
N VAL A 283 5.30 -6.23 -19.61
CA VAL A 283 5.60 -7.59 -19.11
C VAL A 283 6.89 -7.56 -18.30
N GLY A 284 6.88 -8.18 -17.13
CA GLY A 284 7.99 -8.18 -16.18
C GLY A 284 8.00 -6.98 -15.23
N LEU A 285 7.15 -5.97 -15.44
CA LEU A 285 7.02 -4.88 -14.47
C LEU A 285 6.48 -5.39 -13.14
N ARG A 286 7.02 -4.84 -12.06
CA ARG A 286 6.49 -5.05 -10.71
C ARG A 286 5.31 -4.13 -10.47
N VAL A 287 4.35 -4.61 -9.69
CA VAL A 287 3.18 -3.83 -9.26
C VAL A 287 2.96 -4.02 -7.76
N SER A 288 2.43 -3.00 -7.11
CA SER A 288 1.91 -3.10 -5.74
C SER A 288 0.44 -2.76 -5.71
N PHE A 289 -0.30 -3.48 -4.88
CA PHE A 289 -1.70 -3.25 -4.55
C PHE A 289 -1.83 -3.14 -3.04
N SER A 290 -2.53 -2.11 -2.58
CA SER A 290 -3.00 -2.00 -1.21
C SER A 290 -4.51 -2.08 -1.19
N VAL A 291 -5.09 -2.83 -0.28
CA VAL A 291 -6.53 -3.00 -0.15
C VAL A 291 -6.95 -2.68 1.26
N TYR A 292 -8.08 -2.00 1.40
CA TYR A 292 -8.82 -1.89 2.64
C TYR A 292 -10.20 -2.52 2.43
N ASP A 293 -10.48 -3.60 3.18
CA ASP A 293 -11.77 -4.30 3.26
C ASP A 293 -12.65 -3.57 4.27
N GLY A 294 -13.40 -2.59 3.79
CA GLY A 294 -14.14 -1.65 4.62
C GLY A 294 -15.60 -2.01 4.70
N ALA A 295 -16.15 -2.16 5.92
CA ALA A 295 -17.56 -2.53 6.14
C ALA A 295 -18.60 -1.63 5.44
N ARG A 296 -18.21 -0.39 5.09
CA ARG A 296 -19.07 0.57 4.37
C ARG A 296 -18.58 0.89 2.96
N ALA A 297 -17.29 0.70 2.69
CA ALA A 297 -16.65 1.02 1.43
C ALA A 297 -15.25 0.44 1.40
N ASP A 298 -15.00 -0.46 0.46
CA ASP A 298 -13.66 -0.94 0.18
C ASP A 298 -12.82 0.14 -0.49
N ARG A 299 -11.50 -0.04 -0.44
CA ARG A 299 -10.57 0.80 -1.19
C ARG A 299 -9.45 -0.03 -1.76
N ILE A 300 -8.91 0.45 -2.88
CA ILE A 300 -7.66 -0.06 -3.46
C ILE A 300 -6.70 1.09 -3.73
N GLY A 301 -5.43 0.86 -3.51
CA GLY A 301 -4.33 1.70 -3.98
C GLY A 301 -3.40 0.86 -4.85
N TRP A 302 -2.66 1.52 -5.73
CA TRP A 302 -1.72 0.86 -6.62
C TRP A 302 -0.45 1.68 -6.82
N LEU A 303 0.63 0.97 -7.16
CA LEU A 303 1.87 1.54 -7.67
C LEU A 303 2.33 0.67 -8.84
N TRP A 304 2.53 1.32 -9.99
CA TRP A 304 3.04 0.68 -11.19
C TRP A 304 4.57 0.82 -11.22
N GLY A 305 5.29 -0.26 -11.46
CA GLY A 305 6.77 -0.25 -11.55
C GLY A 305 7.31 0.40 -12.82
N LEU A 306 6.71 1.49 -13.27
CA LEU A 306 7.15 2.27 -14.43
C LEU A 306 8.49 2.96 -14.13
N PRO A 307 9.34 3.26 -15.14
CA PRO A 307 10.69 3.80 -14.92
C PRO A 307 10.76 5.11 -14.11
N THR A 308 9.71 5.93 -14.15
CA THR A 308 9.64 7.22 -13.43
C THR A 308 8.91 7.13 -12.08
N SER A 309 8.39 5.95 -11.72
CA SER A 309 7.68 5.73 -10.47
C SER A 309 8.63 5.36 -9.33
N PRO A 310 8.24 5.60 -8.07
CA PRO A 310 8.94 5.02 -6.93
C PRO A 310 9.10 3.50 -7.08
N PRO A 311 10.20 2.91 -6.55
CA PRO A 311 10.42 1.48 -6.66
C PRO A 311 9.31 0.70 -5.94
N VAL A 312 8.84 -0.39 -6.56
CA VAL A 312 7.87 -1.32 -5.93
C VAL A 312 8.60 -2.25 -4.97
N LEU A 313 8.45 -1.99 -3.68
CA LEU A 313 9.05 -2.78 -2.60
C LEU A 313 8.13 -3.94 -2.19
N ASP A 314 8.70 -5.10 -1.88
CA ASP A 314 7.91 -6.28 -1.50
C ASP A 314 7.03 -6.05 -0.26
N CYS A 315 5.77 -6.49 -0.36
CA CYS A 315 4.75 -6.35 0.67
C CYS A 315 4.54 -4.90 1.20
N GLN A 316 4.89 -3.90 0.39
CA GLN A 316 4.64 -2.49 0.69
C GLN A 316 3.78 -1.85 -0.40
N GLY A 317 3.04 -0.81 -0.03
CA GLY A 317 2.23 -0.05 -0.96
C GLY A 317 1.82 1.31 -0.39
N PHE A 318 1.18 2.13 -1.23
CA PHE A 318 0.54 3.37 -0.79
C PHE A 318 -0.71 3.09 0.04
N THR A 319 -1.26 4.07 0.74
CA THR A 319 -2.58 3.92 1.36
C THR A 319 -3.65 3.60 0.30
N PRO A 320 -4.63 2.72 0.59
CA PRO A 320 -5.76 2.47 -0.31
C PRO A 320 -6.57 3.75 -0.55
N PHE A 321 -6.49 4.33 -1.75
CA PHE A 321 -7.05 5.65 -2.04
C PHE A 321 -8.32 5.62 -2.89
N PHE A 322 -8.39 4.72 -3.87
CA PHE A 322 -9.49 4.64 -4.81
C PHE A 322 -10.69 3.94 -4.17
N ALA A 323 -11.85 4.59 -4.21
CA ALA A 323 -13.12 4.02 -3.80
C ALA A 323 -13.83 3.44 -5.05
N PRO A 324 -13.93 2.11 -5.19
CA PRO A 324 -14.69 1.51 -6.27
C PRO A 324 -16.19 1.80 -6.13
N SER A 325 -16.91 1.83 -7.25
CA SER A 325 -18.36 2.01 -7.28
C SER A 325 -19.12 0.69 -7.11
N SER A 326 -18.49 -0.46 -7.36
CA SER A 326 -19.10 -1.78 -7.19
C SER A 326 -18.07 -2.89 -6.98
N GLY A 327 -18.57 -4.03 -6.51
CA GLY A 327 -17.75 -5.19 -6.16
C GLY A 327 -17.27 -5.12 -4.71
N GLY A 328 -16.25 -5.90 -4.40
CA GLY A 328 -15.62 -5.86 -3.09
C GLY A 328 -14.37 -6.73 -2.96
N PHE A 329 -13.69 -6.56 -1.85
CA PHE A 329 -12.54 -7.31 -1.39
C PHE A 329 -12.83 -8.01 -0.07
N VAL A 330 -12.03 -9.04 0.18
CA VAL A 330 -11.89 -9.68 1.47
C VAL A 330 -10.41 -9.68 1.80
N ALA A 331 -10.05 -9.05 2.91
CA ALA A 331 -8.70 -9.05 3.46
C ALA A 331 -8.72 -9.72 4.83
N ARG A 332 -8.03 -10.86 4.96
CA ARG A 332 -7.91 -11.58 6.23
C ARG A 332 -6.45 -11.90 6.53
N GLY A 333 -6.02 -11.53 7.72
CA GLY A 333 -4.72 -11.84 8.27
C GLY A 333 -4.85 -12.58 9.60
N LEU A 334 -3.69 -12.88 10.19
CA LEU A 334 -3.55 -13.50 11.50
C LEU A 334 -4.33 -12.75 12.60
#